data_AF-A0A7J8YPF5-F1
#
_entry.id   AF-A0A7J8YPF5-F1
#
_cell.length_a   1.000
_cell.length_b   1.000
_cell.length_c   1.000
_cell.angle_alpha   90.00
_cell.angle_beta   90.00
_cell.angle_gamma   90.00
#
_symmetry.space_group_name_H-M   'P 1'
#
loop_
_entity.id
_entity.type
_entity.pdbx_description
1 polymer ?
#
loop_
_entity_poly.entity_id
_entity_poly.type
_entity_poly.pdbx_seq_one_letter_code
_entity_poly.pdbx_strand_id
1 'polypeptide(L)'
;MEGYVSELWDFTRISVAQNNLQELKEIWDQWSDETKQLFYSNYGDLSYLLDVKVDKRLFQALAQYWNPAYSCFMFGKVDLLPTIEEYTTLLRCPRIQVDKACARAAYVPTFLKKLMNITRMSEQWFTARIKQKGDSKCIPWRNLRCLILAHPDVRKRVDIFALSIYGLVVFPKALEHVEEAVADLFD
;
A
#
# COMPACT_ATOMS: atom_id res chain seq x y z
N MET A 1 -31.80 8.03 17.71
CA MET A 1 -31.63 6.95 16.72
C MET A 1 -30.34 6.26 17.08
N GLU A 2 -30.40 5.00 17.47
CA GLU A 2 -29.20 4.23 17.87
C GLU A 2 -28.31 4.03 16.64
N GLY A 3 -27.02 4.33 16.79
CA GLY A 3 -26.03 4.13 15.73
C GLY A 3 -25.64 2.67 15.60
N TYR A 4 -25.10 2.29 14.43
CA TYR A 4 -24.51 0.96 14.24
C TYR A 4 -23.34 0.76 15.21
N VAL A 5 -23.37 -0.34 15.97
CA VAL A 5 -22.29 -0.77 16.85
C VAL A 5 -21.76 -2.09 16.30
N SER A 6 -20.47 -2.17 16.04
CA SER A 6 -19.84 -3.35 15.44
C SER A 6 -19.68 -4.48 16.45
N GLU A 7 -20.12 -5.68 16.07
CA GLU A 7 -19.88 -6.94 16.81
C GLU A 7 -18.43 -7.44 16.68
N LEU A 8 -17.57 -6.76 15.91
CA LEU A 8 -16.17 -7.16 15.68
C LEU A 8 -15.37 -7.36 16.97
N TRP A 9 -15.69 -6.59 18.00
CA TRP A 9 -15.03 -6.64 19.31
C TRP A 9 -15.18 -7.98 20.01
N ASP A 10 -16.29 -8.68 19.76
CA ASP A 10 -16.59 -9.94 20.44
C ASP A 10 -15.80 -11.12 19.86
N PHE A 11 -15.26 -10.98 18.63
CA PHE A 11 -14.68 -12.11 17.88
C PHE A 11 -13.28 -11.85 17.31
N THR A 12 -12.79 -10.59 17.29
CA THR A 12 -11.55 -10.24 16.58
C THR A 12 -10.56 -9.46 17.44
N ARG A 13 -9.29 -9.89 17.45
CA ARG A 13 -8.19 -9.10 18.01
C ARG A 13 -7.66 -8.12 16.97
N ILE A 14 -7.88 -6.82 17.18
CA ILE A 14 -7.29 -5.77 16.36
C ILE A 14 -5.80 -5.67 16.70
N SER A 15 -4.95 -6.09 15.77
CA SER A 15 -3.51 -5.81 15.84
C SER A 15 -3.26 -4.38 15.40
N VAL A 16 -2.46 -3.64 16.18
CA VAL A 16 -2.01 -2.28 15.83
C VAL A 16 -0.51 -2.26 15.61
N ALA A 17 0.06 -3.41 15.23
CA ALA A 17 1.46 -3.50 14.85
C ALA A 17 1.68 -2.72 13.55
N GLN A 18 2.82 -2.04 13.46
CA GLN A 18 3.18 -1.20 12.33
C GLN A 18 4.55 -1.62 11.80
N ASN A 19 4.75 -1.44 10.50
CA ASN A 19 6.07 -1.57 9.91
C ASN A 19 7.00 -0.46 10.43
N ASN A 20 8.26 -0.80 10.63
CA ASN A 20 9.29 0.22 10.84
C ASN A 20 9.59 0.90 9.50
N LEU A 21 9.29 2.18 9.39
CA LEU A 21 9.47 2.96 8.15
C LEU A 21 10.83 3.66 8.07
N GLN A 22 11.71 3.50 9.06
CA GLN A 22 13.00 4.20 9.13
C GLN A 22 13.84 4.01 7.85
N GLU A 23 13.94 2.79 7.34
CA GLU A 23 14.72 2.51 6.12
C GLU A 23 14.10 3.15 4.87
N LEU A 24 12.77 3.27 4.81
CA LEU A 24 12.09 3.96 3.71
C LEU A 24 12.40 5.46 3.76
N LYS A 25 12.38 6.06 4.95
CA LYS A 25 12.73 7.48 5.14
C LYS A 25 14.18 7.76 4.78
N GLU A 26 15.11 6.92 5.23
CA GLU A 26 16.53 7.05 4.90
C GLU A 26 16.78 7.00 3.39
N ILE A 27 16.11 6.08 2.68
CA ILE A 27 16.19 6.00 1.22
C ILE A 27 15.66 7.29 0.59
N TRP A 28 14.50 7.78 1.04
CA TRP A 28 13.90 9.01 0.55
C TRP A 28 14.81 10.22 0.78
N ASP A 29 15.40 10.34 1.95
CA ASP A 29 16.26 11.47 2.32
C ASP A 29 17.55 11.51 1.49
N GLN A 30 18.08 10.34 1.11
CA GLN A 30 19.28 10.20 0.28
C GLN A 30 19.04 10.47 -1.22
N TRP A 31 17.79 10.54 -1.67
CA TRP A 31 17.49 10.78 -3.08
C TRP A 31 17.76 12.23 -3.50
N SER A 32 18.33 12.37 -4.70
CA SER A 32 18.51 13.66 -5.35
C SER A 32 17.16 14.32 -5.68
N ASP A 33 17.16 15.64 -5.86
CA ASP A 33 15.97 16.38 -6.21
C ASP A 33 15.36 15.89 -7.52
N GLU A 34 16.17 15.52 -8.52
CA GLU A 34 15.69 14.97 -9.79
C GLU A 34 14.95 13.64 -9.60
N THR A 35 15.45 12.80 -8.69
CA THR A 35 14.81 11.51 -8.37
C THR A 35 13.49 11.72 -7.64
N LYS A 36 13.45 12.67 -6.69
CA LYS A 36 12.23 13.06 -5.98
C LYS A 36 11.20 13.67 -6.94
N GLN A 37 11.61 14.54 -7.87
CA GLN A 37 10.74 15.09 -8.90
C GLN A 37 10.17 13.99 -9.82
N LEU A 38 10.99 13.01 -10.20
CA LEU A 38 10.51 11.86 -10.94
C LEU A 38 9.48 11.06 -10.13
N PHE A 39 9.68 10.90 -8.83
CA PHE A 39 8.69 10.27 -7.95
C PHE A 39 7.38 11.07 -7.92
N TYR A 40 7.43 12.38 -7.66
CA TYR A 40 6.24 13.25 -7.65
C TYR A 40 5.48 13.23 -8.97
N SER A 41 6.17 13.26 -10.10
CA SER A 41 5.52 13.21 -11.42
C SER A 41 4.72 11.93 -11.67
N ASN A 42 5.12 10.82 -11.03
CA ASN A 42 4.51 9.50 -11.25
C ASN A 42 3.52 9.13 -10.15
N TYR A 43 3.80 9.51 -8.91
CA TYR A 43 3.11 9.03 -7.72
C TYR A 43 2.54 10.16 -6.85
N GLY A 44 2.73 11.41 -7.28
CA GLY A 44 2.30 12.58 -6.53
C GLY A 44 2.89 12.61 -5.12
N ASP A 45 2.05 13.01 -4.18
CA ASP A 45 2.34 13.23 -2.77
C ASP A 45 2.32 11.92 -1.96
N LEU A 46 2.52 10.76 -2.59
CA LEU A 46 2.55 9.46 -1.90
C LEU A 46 3.64 9.37 -0.82
N SER A 47 4.77 10.07 -0.99
CA SER A 47 5.87 10.08 -0.01
C SER A 47 5.49 10.72 1.32
N TYR A 48 4.50 11.62 1.35
CA TYR A 48 4.03 12.23 2.60
C TYR A 48 3.43 11.20 3.57
N LEU A 49 2.98 10.05 3.08
CA LEU A 49 2.48 8.96 3.93
C LEU A 49 3.55 8.39 4.87
N LEU A 50 4.85 8.56 4.56
CA LEU A 50 5.94 8.14 5.43
C LEU A 50 5.96 8.90 6.77
N ASP A 51 5.40 10.12 6.80
CA ASP A 51 5.38 10.98 7.98
C ASP A 51 4.04 11.01 8.71
N VAL A 52 3.01 10.35 8.14
CA VAL A 52 1.70 10.23 8.78
C VAL A 52 1.82 9.34 10.01
N LYS A 53 1.52 9.93 11.18
CA LYS A 53 1.46 9.20 12.45
C LYS A 53 0.12 8.50 12.57
N VAL A 54 0.15 7.18 12.65
CA VAL A 54 -1.02 6.34 12.89
C VAL A 54 -1.33 6.32 14.39
N ASP A 55 -2.38 7.03 14.80
CA ASP A 55 -2.84 7.04 16.19
C ASP A 55 -3.57 5.73 16.53
N LYS A 56 -2.90 4.87 17.31
CA LYS A 56 -3.45 3.58 17.75
C LYS A 56 -4.80 3.71 18.47
N ARG A 57 -4.97 4.74 19.31
CA ARG A 57 -6.21 4.93 20.09
C ARG A 57 -7.35 5.35 19.18
N LEU A 58 -7.07 6.22 18.20
CA LEU A 58 -8.04 6.60 17.19
C LEU A 58 -8.50 5.37 16.38
N PHE A 59 -7.57 4.56 15.87
CA PHE A 59 -7.92 3.34 15.13
C PHE A 59 -8.73 2.35 15.96
N GLN A 60 -8.37 2.17 17.23
CA GLN A 60 -9.17 1.36 18.15
C GLN A 60 -10.58 1.93 18.31
N ALA A 61 -10.73 3.24 18.51
CA ALA A 61 -12.04 3.87 18.61
C ALA A 61 -12.86 3.70 17.31
N LEU A 62 -12.25 3.92 16.15
CA LEU A 62 -12.89 3.79 14.84
C LEU A 62 -13.37 2.36 14.58
N ALA A 63 -12.63 1.34 15.01
CA ALA A 63 -13.00 -0.04 14.77
C ALA A 63 -14.35 -0.46 15.37
N GLN A 64 -14.85 0.23 16.42
CA GLN A 64 -16.19 0.04 16.97
C GLN A 64 -17.31 0.36 15.96
N TYR A 65 -16.99 1.15 14.93
CA TYR A 65 -17.93 1.60 13.93
C TYR A 65 -17.75 0.89 12.58
N TRP A 66 -16.83 -0.08 12.48
CA TRP A 66 -16.61 -0.80 11.23
C TRP A 66 -17.82 -1.67 10.87
N ASN A 67 -18.41 -1.38 9.72
CA ASN A 67 -19.50 -2.13 9.13
C ASN A 67 -18.97 -3.00 7.97
N PRO A 68 -18.88 -4.33 8.15
CA PRO A 68 -18.32 -5.21 7.13
C PRO A 68 -19.21 -5.35 5.89
N ALA A 69 -20.53 -5.10 5.98
CA ALA A 69 -21.44 -5.19 4.84
C ALA A 69 -21.15 -4.11 3.79
N TYR A 70 -20.67 -2.94 4.23
CA TYR A 70 -20.37 -1.79 3.38
C TYR A 70 -18.87 -1.49 3.26
N SER A 71 -18.03 -2.23 4.00
CA SER A 71 -16.58 -1.99 4.07
C SER A 71 -16.20 -0.55 4.46
N CYS A 72 -16.95 0.03 5.40
CA CYS A 72 -16.77 1.40 5.87
C CYS A 72 -16.99 1.57 7.37
N PHE A 73 -16.57 2.72 7.92
CA PHE A 73 -16.91 3.10 9.30
C PHE A 73 -18.22 3.91 9.31
N MET A 74 -19.19 3.53 10.14
CA MET A 74 -20.53 4.12 10.18
C MET A 74 -20.79 4.87 11.50
N PHE A 75 -21.05 6.17 11.42
CA PHE A 75 -21.45 7.04 12.52
C PHE A 75 -22.93 7.42 12.40
N GLY A 76 -23.81 6.58 12.95
CA GLY A 76 -25.25 6.76 12.78
C GLY A 76 -25.66 6.58 11.31
N LYS A 77 -25.98 7.67 10.62
CA LYS A 77 -26.38 7.68 9.19
C LYS A 77 -25.28 8.17 8.24
N VAL A 78 -24.10 8.48 8.77
CA VAL A 78 -22.97 9.00 7.99
C VAL A 78 -21.90 7.92 7.93
N ASP A 79 -21.41 7.62 6.73
CA ASP A 79 -20.22 6.81 6.56
C ASP A 79 -18.95 7.67 6.53
N LEU A 80 -17.84 7.08 6.94
CA LEU A 80 -16.50 7.60 6.78
C LEU A 80 -15.79 6.73 5.74
N LEU A 81 -16.10 6.99 4.46
CA LEU A 81 -15.36 6.53 3.31
C LEU A 81 -14.72 7.74 2.64
N PRO A 82 -13.39 7.77 2.50
CA PRO A 82 -12.79 8.83 1.70
C PRO A 82 -13.27 8.71 0.26
N THR A 83 -13.75 9.82 -0.27
CA THR A 83 -14.19 9.94 -1.65
C THR A 83 -13.00 9.87 -2.61
N ILE A 84 -13.27 9.62 -3.89
CA ILE A 84 -12.26 9.68 -4.93
C ILE A 84 -11.59 11.06 -4.94
N GLU A 85 -12.36 12.14 -4.79
CA GLU A 85 -11.84 13.52 -4.76
C GLU A 85 -10.87 13.74 -3.60
N GLU A 86 -11.18 13.20 -2.41
CA GLU A 86 -10.29 13.28 -1.25
C GLU A 86 -8.99 12.50 -1.48
N TYR A 87 -9.06 11.28 -2.04
CA TYR A 87 -7.86 10.52 -2.39
C TYR A 87 -7.01 11.23 -3.46
N THR A 88 -7.64 11.75 -4.52
CA THR A 88 -6.96 12.47 -5.59
C THR A 88 -6.33 13.76 -5.04
N THR A 89 -6.99 14.46 -4.13
CA THR A 89 -6.47 15.68 -3.51
C THR A 89 -5.32 15.38 -2.55
N LEU A 90 -5.45 14.33 -1.73
CA LEU A 90 -4.44 13.93 -0.76
C LEU A 90 -3.15 13.45 -1.44
N LEU A 91 -3.29 12.58 -2.44
CA LEU A 91 -2.15 11.93 -3.07
C LEU A 91 -1.65 12.68 -4.31
N ARG A 92 -2.47 13.52 -4.94
CA ARG A 92 -2.18 14.19 -6.23
C ARG A 92 -1.53 13.26 -7.26
N CYS A 93 -1.90 11.98 -7.22
CA CYS A 93 -1.22 10.93 -7.97
C CYS A 93 -1.81 10.82 -9.38
N PRO A 94 -1.05 11.19 -10.44
CA PRO A 94 -1.58 11.19 -11.81
C PRO A 94 -1.88 9.78 -12.33
N ARG A 95 -1.26 8.75 -11.72
CA ARG A 95 -1.42 7.34 -12.12
C ARG A 95 -2.67 6.68 -11.56
N ILE A 96 -3.34 7.26 -10.56
CA ILE A 96 -4.63 6.74 -10.08
C ILE A 96 -5.70 7.11 -11.12
N GLN A 97 -5.95 6.20 -12.07
CA GLN A 97 -7.09 6.31 -12.97
C GLN A 97 -8.36 5.93 -12.20
N VAL A 98 -9.22 6.92 -11.94
CA VAL A 98 -10.50 6.77 -11.24
C VAL A 98 -11.33 5.62 -11.85
N ASP A 99 -11.28 5.50 -13.18
CA ASP A 99 -12.00 4.49 -13.96
C ASP A 99 -11.52 3.05 -13.66
N LYS A 100 -10.26 2.88 -13.25
CA LYS A 100 -9.66 1.57 -12.93
C LYS A 100 -9.86 1.15 -11.49
N ALA A 101 -9.96 2.10 -10.56
CA ALA A 101 -10.25 1.79 -9.15
C ALA A 101 -11.63 1.13 -8.98
N CYS A 102 -12.56 1.37 -9.91
CA CYS A 102 -13.91 0.79 -9.91
C CYS A 102 -14.13 -0.32 -10.95
N ALA A 103 -13.15 -0.62 -11.82
CA ALA A 103 -13.28 -1.62 -12.88
C ALA A 103 -12.49 -2.89 -12.57
N ARG A 104 -13.19 -4.03 -12.50
CA ARG A 104 -12.56 -5.34 -12.37
C ARG A 104 -12.03 -5.78 -13.73
N ALA A 105 -10.70 -5.77 -13.90
CA ALA A 105 -10.08 -6.19 -15.16
C ALA A 105 -10.38 -7.66 -15.47
N ALA A 106 -10.71 -7.96 -16.73
CA ALA A 106 -11.00 -9.32 -17.21
C ALA A 106 -9.77 -10.26 -17.21
N TYR A 107 -8.57 -9.68 -17.19
CA TYR A 107 -7.30 -10.38 -17.06
C TYR A 107 -6.42 -9.65 -16.04
N VAL A 108 -6.15 -10.31 -14.90
CA VAL A 108 -5.19 -9.83 -13.91
C VAL A 108 -3.91 -10.64 -14.10
N PRO A 109 -2.80 -10.04 -14.58
CA PRO A 109 -1.51 -10.71 -14.65
C PRO A 109 -1.13 -11.31 -13.29
N THR A 110 -0.48 -12.47 -13.27
CA THR A 110 -0.05 -13.09 -12.00
C THR A 110 0.88 -12.16 -11.22
N PHE A 111 0.89 -12.26 -9.88
CA PHE A 111 1.81 -11.47 -9.03
C PHE A 111 3.23 -11.45 -9.54
N LEU A 112 3.74 -12.64 -9.92
CA LEU A 112 5.08 -12.80 -10.43
C LEU A 112 5.30 -11.98 -11.70
N LYS A 113 4.37 -12.03 -12.65
CA LYS A 113 4.44 -11.26 -13.90
C LYS A 113 4.41 -9.75 -13.64
N LYS A 114 3.60 -9.29 -12.68
CA LYS A 114 3.57 -7.87 -12.28
C LYS A 114 4.90 -7.42 -11.68
N LEU A 115 5.45 -8.19 -10.74
CA LEU A 115 6.75 -7.89 -10.14
C LEU A 115 7.87 -7.86 -11.18
N MET A 116 7.87 -8.79 -12.16
CA MET A 116 8.82 -8.74 -13.28
C MET A 116 8.66 -7.48 -14.14
N ASN A 117 7.43 -7.03 -14.40
CA ASN A 117 7.19 -5.80 -15.17
C ASN A 117 7.66 -4.55 -14.42
N ILE A 118 7.37 -4.49 -13.11
CA ILE A 118 7.75 -3.39 -12.23
C ILE A 118 9.27 -3.33 -12.09
N THR A 119 9.92 -4.47 -11.80
CA THR A 119 11.35 -4.50 -11.41
C THR A 119 12.31 -4.83 -12.53
N ARG A 120 11.84 -5.38 -13.65
CA ARG A 120 12.65 -6.01 -14.71
C ARG A 120 13.56 -7.16 -14.25
N MET A 121 13.29 -7.75 -13.09
CA MET A 121 13.99 -8.95 -12.60
C MET A 121 13.46 -10.23 -13.25
N SER A 122 14.28 -11.29 -13.22
CA SER A 122 13.91 -12.60 -13.77
C SER A 122 12.89 -13.34 -12.90
N GLU A 123 12.11 -14.23 -13.53
CA GLU A 123 11.15 -15.08 -12.84
C GLU A 123 11.78 -15.90 -11.71
N GLN A 124 12.94 -16.52 -11.99
CA GLN A 124 13.69 -17.33 -11.02
C GLN A 124 14.09 -16.54 -9.77
N TRP A 125 14.37 -15.24 -9.92
CA TRP A 125 14.69 -14.38 -8.79
C TRP A 125 13.50 -14.29 -7.83
N PHE A 126 12.28 -14.16 -8.37
CA PHE A 126 11.05 -14.06 -7.61
C PHE A 126 10.54 -15.38 -7.06
N THR A 127 10.56 -16.47 -7.83
CA THR A 127 10.09 -17.78 -7.35
C THR A 127 10.87 -18.25 -6.12
N ALA A 128 12.16 -17.89 -6.03
CA ALA A 128 12.99 -18.21 -4.87
C ALA A 128 12.69 -17.36 -3.61
N ARG A 129 11.95 -16.25 -3.74
CA ARG A 129 11.79 -15.23 -2.68
C ARG A 129 10.35 -14.97 -2.27
N ILE A 130 9.40 -15.16 -3.17
CA ILE A 130 7.97 -15.09 -2.88
C ILE A 130 7.60 -16.26 -1.98
N LYS A 131 6.86 -15.97 -0.91
CA LYS A 131 6.37 -16.98 0.02
C LYS A 131 4.87 -16.81 0.23
N GLN A 132 4.19 -17.92 0.45
CA GLN A 132 2.82 -17.90 0.94
C GLN A 132 2.84 -17.46 2.42
N LYS A 133 2.06 -16.44 2.77
CA LYS A 133 1.91 -15.96 4.15
C LYS A 133 0.42 -15.74 4.41
N GLY A 134 -0.17 -16.66 5.17
CA GLY A 134 -1.63 -16.74 5.28
C GLY A 134 -2.27 -17.10 3.92
N ASP A 135 -3.28 -16.32 3.54
CA ASP A 135 -4.05 -16.46 2.31
C ASP A 135 -3.41 -15.76 1.09
N SER A 136 -2.30 -15.03 1.26
CA SER A 136 -1.69 -14.23 0.19
C SER A 136 -0.23 -14.61 -0.09
N LYS A 137 0.19 -14.43 -1.35
CA LYS A 137 1.60 -14.49 -1.72
C LYS A 137 2.25 -13.15 -1.39
N CYS A 138 3.43 -13.19 -0.80
CA CYS A 138 4.13 -11.98 -0.39
C CYS A 138 5.62 -12.02 -0.75
N ILE A 139 6.18 -10.85 -1.01
CA ILE A 139 7.62 -10.63 -1.14
C ILE A 139 8.14 -9.88 0.10
N PRO A 140 9.25 -10.32 0.72
CA PRO A 140 9.82 -9.59 1.86
C PRO A 140 10.33 -8.20 1.46
N TRP A 141 10.11 -7.21 2.32
CA TRP A 141 10.59 -5.83 2.16
C TRP A 141 12.09 -5.77 1.88
N ARG A 142 12.89 -6.55 2.61
CA ARG A 142 14.35 -6.59 2.44
C ARG A 142 14.77 -6.85 0.99
N ASN A 143 14.01 -7.67 0.27
CA ASN A 143 14.27 -7.96 -1.13
C ASN A 143 13.99 -6.76 -2.03
N LEU A 144 12.90 -6.04 -1.79
CA LEU A 144 12.57 -4.80 -2.50
C LEU A 144 13.56 -3.68 -2.18
N ARG A 145 13.96 -3.54 -0.91
CA ARG A 145 15.01 -2.61 -0.48
C ARG A 145 16.31 -2.81 -1.23
N CYS A 146 16.79 -4.05 -1.30
CA CYS A 146 18.01 -4.36 -2.06
C CYS A 146 17.89 -3.94 -3.54
N LEU A 147 16.72 -4.12 -4.15
CA LEU A 147 16.48 -3.67 -5.51
C LEU A 147 16.50 -2.14 -5.61
N ILE A 148 15.83 -1.41 -4.70
CA ILE A 148 15.83 0.06 -4.72
C ILE A 148 17.26 0.63 -4.66
N LEU A 149 18.12 0.02 -3.83
CA LEU A 149 19.50 0.48 -3.67
C LEU A 149 20.40 0.12 -4.85
N ALA A 150 20.23 -1.06 -5.45
CA ALA A 150 21.15 -1.61 -6.44
C ALA A 150 20.71 -1.46 -7.91
N HIS A 151 19.42 -1.22 -8.18
CA HIS A 151 18.89 -1.28 -9.54
C HIS A 151 19.52 -0.20 -10.45
N PRO A 152 20.02 -0.49 -11.67
CA PRO A 152 20.70 0.53 -12.48
C PRO A 152 19.76 1.63 -13.01
N ASP A 153 18.50 1.28 -13.29
CA ASP A 153 17.47 2.22 -13.76
C ASP A 153 16.79 2.94 -12.58
N VAL A 154 16.92 4.27 -12.52
CA VAL A 154 16.31 5.13 -11.49
C VAL A 154 14.78 5.08 -11.53
N ARG A 155 14.17 4.99 -12.71
CA ARG A 155 12.70 4.90 -12.83
C ARG A 155 12.19 3.64 -12.15
N LYS A 156 12.92 2.53 -12.28
CA LYS A 156 12.60 1.27 -11.61
C LYS A 156 12.78 1.36 -10.10
N ARG A 157 13.80 2.06 -9.62
CA ARG A 157 13.94 2.34 -8.17
C ARG A 157 12.71 3.08 -7.63
N VAL A 158 12.25 4.11 -8.35
CA VAL A 158 11.06 4.91 -8.01
C VAL A 158 9.79 4.04 -8.00
N ASP A 159 9.57 3.21 -9.01
CA ASP A 159 8.40 2.31 -9.07
C ASP A 159 8.41 1.30 -7.90
N ILE A 160 9.58 0.72 -7.56
CA ILE A 160 9.72 -0.25 -6.46
C ILE A 160 9.54 0.43 -5.09
N PHE A 161 10.03 1.66 -4.94
CA PHE A 161 9.84 2.43 -3.73
C PHE A 161 8.36 2.75 -3.50
N ALA A 162 7.64 3.17 -4.54
CA ALA A 162 6.18 3.37 -4.47
C ALA A 162 5.44 2.07 -4.11
N LEU A 163 5.81 0.94 -4.72
CA LEU A 163 5.25 -0.37 -4.40
C LEU A 163 5.42 -0.70 -2.91
N SER A 164 6.56 -0.30 -2.36
CA SER A 164 6.90 -0.54 -0.96
C SER A 164 6.12 0.38 -0.01
N ILE A 165 5.86 1.64 -0.38
CA ILE A 165 4.96 2.51 0.39
C ILE A 165 3.55 1.94 0.40
N TYR A 166 3.00 1.56 -0.76
CA TYR A 166 1.67 0.96 -0.81
C TYR A 166 1.59 -0.31 0.04
N GLY A 167 2.57 -1.20 -0.03
CA GLY A 167 2.51 -2.47 0.71
C GLY A 167 2.82 -2.36 2.21
N LEU A 168 3.70 -1.44 2.61
CA LEU A 168 4.14 -1.34 4.00
C LEU A 168 3.41 -0.27 4.82
N VAL A 169 2.76 0.69 4.15
CA VAL A 169 2.04 1.80 4.79
C VAL A 169 0.53 1.70 4.54
N VAL A 170 0.11 1.56 3.28
CA VAL A 170 -1.32 1.63 2.92
C VAL A 170 -2.04 0.29 3.13
N PHE A 171 -1.41 -0.82 2.74
CA PHE A 171 -1.98 -2.18 2.81
C PHE A 171 -1.10 -3.16 3.62
N PRO A 172 -0.73 -2.86 4.88
CA PRO A 172 0.22 -3.64 5.65
C PRO A 172 -0.41 -4.90 6.29
N LYS A 173 -0.91 -5.83 5.47
CA LYS A 173 -1.53 -7.08 5.97
C LYS A 173 -0.50 -8.04 6.59
N ALA A 174 0.76 -7.99 6.15
CA ALA A 174 1.86 -8.74 6.73
C ALA A 174 3.09 -7.86 7.01
N LEU A 175 3.53 -7.78 8.27
CA LEU A 175 4.73 -7.02 8.65
C LEU A 175 5.95 -7.45 7.84
N GLU A 176 6.74 -6.46 7.42
CA GLU A 176 7.94 -6.54 6.59
C GLU A 176 7.74 -7.21 5.23
N HIS A 177 6.50 -7.28 4.72
CA HIS A 177 6.19 -7.95 3.46
C HIS A 177 5.23 -7.10 2.62
N VAL A 178 5.35 -7.23 1.30
CA VAL A 178 4.42 -6.65 0.31
C VAL A 178 3.65 -7.78 -0.34
N GLU A 179 2.34 -7.65 -0.43
CA GLU A 179 1.45 -8.71 -0.89
C GLU A 179 1.06 -8.57 -2.35
N GLU A 180 0.52 -9.66 -2.91
CA GLU A 180 0.07 -9.74 -4.30
C GLU A 180 -0.88 -8.62 -4.71
N ALA A 181 -1.91 -8.34 -3.89
CA ALA A 181 -2.91 -7.31 -4.20
C ALA A 181 -2.31 -5.89 -4.34
N VAL A 182 -1.17 -5.62 -3.72
CA VAL A 182 -0.49 -4.32 -3.83
C VAL A 182 0.08 -4.11 -5.24
N ALA A 183 0.55 -5.18 -5.87
CA ALA A 183 1.03 -5.13 -7.24
C ALA A 183 -0.12 -4.84 -8.23
N ASP A 184 -1.38 -5.03 -7.83
CA ASP A 184 -2.54 -4.69 -8.68
C ASP A 184 -2.73 -3.19 -8.89
N LEU A 185 -2.07 -2.37 -8.08
CA LEU A 185 -2.04 -0.91 -8.24
C LEU A 185 -1.08 -0.44 -9.34
N PHE A 186 -0.32 -1.36 -9.93
CA PHE A 186 0.70 -1.10 -10.95
C PHE A 186 0.33 -1.81 -12.25
N ASP A 187 0.36 -1.06 -13.35
CA ASP A 187 0.18 -1.55 -14.72
C ASP A 187 1.53 -1.65 -15.47
#